data_AF-A0A2M9XIG7-F1
#
_entry.id   AF-A0A2M9XIG7-F1
#
_cell.length_a   1.000
_cell.length_b   1.000
_cell.length_c   1.000
_cell.angle_alpha   90.00
_cell.angle_beta   90.00
_cell.angle_gamma   90.00
#
_symmetry.space_group_name_H-M   'P 1'
#
loop_
_entity.id
_entity.type
_entity.pdbx_description
1 polymer ?
#
loop_
_entity_poly.entity_id
_entity_poly.type
_entity_poly.pdbx_seq_one_letter_code
_entity_poly.pdbx_strand_id
1 'polypeptide(L)'
;MSTSRTDAHKVFADLYRKTRSPEHQQKIDEVIQKSNDIFIRIDLMKKVDEEFEQKKKEESGKRPEEEDKSSKASQSSSSSKTAPKPVKKQPDAGPGLGFLANLFGGNANITKFAKDTGTVEVGFLGRNSKIAPSVERLFKALKEDQIISTLQALRLAESQGWRHWRPLVYNVVLNFNKFFNNFISLDSLFIDEISPEIFLNRSLKMQMYYARHLSRSDARDIILGHVPELVKKDEKLSVKLPSIISGLNYGLNLENGRPKLTDAIRAFYVVSNKKVISWEEILDSLNVPPINETKFQGSPDITKEVETTLIKLSDDILTRMNKKEELHGLRQRYFKIDDNGKISFDFLNGVVDDYFAHHMPENMNSAAFKSSYKGMPHKLIHILLRDFQSCYTPLLEGTVKIGTKNHNRDVLVTQPGLFKAEIEEINNLLRQLDAFNKKYPSFQYTFSNFNQNTSGGSVEDQITVNLLRLLSEASAFMGKFAEKINVLVENHLLAKDYEAKGQLNERVLASKEKVLEEVKVLHRFLPYYDSTMVSGNRLNSKTLEYVFVDMAQLLFNYAVIYKDKFTVNKLTAHRKLDAELSALKAEYERLSGKTFDDPQNRFASSEEQ
;
A
#
# COMPACT_ATOMS: atom_id res chain seq x y z
N MET A 1 -33.06 -23.36 -0.01
CA MET A 1 -32.60 -24.76 -0.12
C MET A 1 -31.40 -24.76 -1.06
N SER A 2 -30.19 -25.01 -0.56
CA SER A 2 -28.97 -25.02 -1.38
C SER A 2 -28.84 -26.37 -2.08
N THR A 3 -29.16 -26.42 -3.37
CA THR A 3 -28.86 -27.57 -4.24
C THR A 3 -27.34 -27.78 -4.30
N SER A 4 -26.88 -29.03 -4.13
CA SER A 4 -25.45 -29.35 -4.24
C SER A 4 -24.95 -29.07 -5.67
N ARG A 5 -23.64 -28.86 -5.85
CA ARG A 5 -23.07 -28.60 -7.18
C ARG A 5 -23.27 -29.82 -8.11
N THR A 6 -23.23 -31.02 -7.55
CA THR A 6 -23.55 -32.27 -8.24
C THR A 6 -25.00 -32.31 -8.71
N ASP A 7 -25.95 -31.84 -7.89
CA ASP A 7 -27.34 -31.69 -8.31
C ASP A 7 -27.50 -30.63 -9.39
N ALA A 8 -26.74 -29.53 -9.32
CA ALA A 8 -26.72 -28.51 -10.37
C ALA A 8 -26.17 -29.08 -11.69
N HIS A 9 -25.10 -29.89 -11.67
CA HIS A 9 -24.59 -30.58 -12.85
C HIS A 9 -25.61 -31.56 -13.44
N LYS A 10 -26.34 -32.28 -12.59
CA LYS A 10 -27.44 -33.15 -13.02
C LYS A 10 -28.58 -32.35 -13.66
N VAL A 11 -29.02 -31.27 -13.02
CA VAL A 11 -30.06 -30.37 -13.54
C VAL A 11 -29.61 -29.72 -14.85
N PHE A 12 -28.34 -29.33 -14.97
CA PHE A 12 -27.78 -28.80 -16.21
C PHE A 12 -27.79 -29.85 -17.34
N ALA A 13 -27.36 -31.08 -17.06
CA ALA A 13 -27.37 -32.17 -18.04
C ALA A 13 -28.81 -32.53 -18.47
N ASP A 14 -29.74 -32.58 -17.53
CA ASP A 14 -31.16 -32.84 -17.79
C ASP A 14 -31.77 -31.72 -18.64
N LEU A 15 -31.46 -30.46 -18.33
CA LEU A 15 -31.88 -29.31 -19.14
C LEU A 15 -31.27 -29.35 -20.53
N TYR A 16 -30.00 -29.75 -20.68
CA TYR A 16 -29.33 -29.78 -21.98
C TYR A 16 -29.86 -30.90 -22.88
N ARG A 17 -30.24 -32.04 -22.28
CA ARG A 17 -30.82 -33.21 -22.99
C ARG A 17 -32.29 -33.04 -23.38
N LYS A 18 -32.96 -31.99 -22.89
CA LYS A 18 -34.36 -31.70 -23.26
C LYS A 18 -34.47 -31.50 -24.77
N THR A 19 -35.35 -32.26 -25.41
CA THR A 19 -35.56 -32.22 -26.88
C THR A 19 -36.10 -30.85 -27.31
N ARG A 20 -35.37 -30.17 -28.20
CA ARG A 20 -35.69 -28.83 -28.73
C ARG A 20 -35.61 -28.80 -30.25
N SER A 21 -36.17 -27.76 -30.88
CA SER A 21 -35.94 -27.48 -32.30
C SER A 21 -34.48 -27.04 -32.54
N PRO A 22 -33.92 -27.22 -33.75
CA PRO A 22 -32.52 -26.88 -34.04
C PRO A 22 -32.15 -25.43 -33.71
N GLU A 23 -33.02 -24.46 -34.03
CA GLU A 23 -32.81 -23.03 -33.75
C GLU A 23 -32.84 -22.71 -32.25
N HIS A 24 -33.66 -23.43 -31.47
CA HIS A 24 -33.72 -23.26 -30.02
C HIS A 24 -32.47 -23.86 -29.36
N GLN A 25 -32.01 -25.02 -29.82
CA GLN A 25 -30.77 -25.62 -29.32
C GLN A 25 -29.55 -24.73 -29.57
N GLN A 26 -29.47 -24.07 -30.73
CA GLN A 26 -28.37 -23.15 -31.03
C GLN A 26 -28.30 -21.96 -30.05
N LYS A 27 -29.44 -21.40 -29.64
CA LYS A 27 -29.50 -20.33 -28.64
C LYS A 27 -29.09 -20.81 -27.25
N ILE A 28 -29.44 -22.03 -26.89
CA ILE A 28 -28.99 -22.67 -25.65
C ILE A 28 -27.45 -22.79 -25.66
N ASP A 29 -26.87 -23.26 -26.77
CA ASP A 29 -25.43 -23.46 -26.91
C ASP A 29 -24.65 -22.12 -26.83
N GLU A 30 -25.14 -21.06 -27.47
CA GLU A 30 -24.55 -19.71 -27.40
C GLU A 30 -24.54 -19.15 -25.99
N VAL A 31 -25.60 -19.39 -25.23
CA VAL A 31 -25.77 -18.82 -23.88
C VAL A 31 -24.93 -19.57 -22.84
N ILE A 32 -24.73 -20.88 -23.03
CA ILE A 32 -23.84 -21.69 -22.18
C ILE A 32 -22.38 -21.25 -22.31
N GLN A 33 -21.97 -20.72 -23.47
CA GLN A 33 -20.62 -20.22 -23.70
C GLN A 33 -20.34 -18.88 -23.00
N LYS A 34 -21.37 -18.12 -22.59
CA LYS A 34 -21.22 -16.77 -21.99
C LYS A 34 -20.73 -16.77 -20.54
N SER A 35 -20.87 -17.88 -19.81
CA SER A 35 -20.45 -17.99 -18.41
C SER A 35 -19.81 -19.34 -18.13
N ASN A 36 -18.92 -19.43 -17.15
CA ASN A 36 -18.34 -20.70 -16.68
C ASN A 36 -18.95 -21.19 -15.35
N ASP A 37 -19.86 -20.43 -14.75
CA ASP A 37 -20.57 -20.84 -13.55
C ASP A 37 -21.81 -21.67 -13.91
N ILE A 38 -21.95 -22.84 -13.32
CA ILE A 38 -23.04 -23.76 -13.63
C ILE A 38 -24.40 -23.26 -13.17
N PHE A 39 -24.48 -22.54 -12.05
CA PHE A 39 -25.76 -22.00 -11.59
C PHE A 39 -26.25 -20.90 -12.54
N ILE A 40 -25.33 -20.06 -13.02
CA ILE A 40 -25.63 -19.04 -14.04
C ILE A 40 -26.04 -19.69 -15.36
N ARG A 41 -25.36 -20.77 -15.79
CA ARG A 41 -25.74 -21.51 -17.01
C ARG A 41 -27.14 -22.11 -16.91
N ILE A 42 -27.49 -22.75 -15.78
CA ILE A 42 -28.83 -23.31 -15.55
C ILE A 42 -29.89 -22.22 -15.63
N ASP A 43 -29.67 -21.08 -14.97
CA ASP A 43 -30.61 -19.97 -14.95
C ASP A 43 -30.84 -19.40 -16.35
N LEU A 44 -29.75 -19.19 -17.09
CA LEU A 44 -29.83 -18.71 -18.46
C LEU A 44 -30.52 -19.70 -19.42
N MET A 45 -30.27 -21.00 -19.28
CA MET A 45 -30.97 -22.03 -20.08
C MET A 45 -32.47 -22.06 -19.80
N LYS A 46 -32.86 -21.94 -18.52
CA LYS A 46 -34.27 -21.85 -18.12
C LYS A 46 -34.93 -20.60 -18.70
N LYS A 47 -34.24 -19.47 -18.68
CA LYS A 47 -34.73 -18.22 -19.26
C LYS A 47 -34.97 -18.32 -20.76
N VAL A 48 -34.06 -18.95 -21.51
CA VAL A 48 -34.25 -19.20 -22.96
C VAL A 48 -35.43 -20.14 -23.21
N ASP A 49 -35.57 -21.20 -22.41
CA ASP A 49 -36.71 -22.12 -22.46
C ASP A 49 -38.04 -21.38 -22.19
N GLU A 50 -38.08 -20.50 -21.19
CA GLU A 50 -39.26 -19.69 -20.82
C GLU A 50 -39.63 -18.68 -21.91
N GLU A 51 -38.66 -17.96 -22.48
CA GLU A 51 -38.87 -17.02 -23.59
C GLU A 51 -39.39 -17.73 -24.84
N PHE A 52 -38.93 -18.96 -25.11
CA PHE A 52 -39.39 -19.75 -26.24
C PHE A 52 -40.81 -20.31 -26.02
N GLU A 53 -41.12 -20.78 -24.81
CA GLU A 53 -42.48 -21.20 -24.42
C GLU A 53 -43.48 -20.04 -24.50
N GLN A 54 -43.09 -18.84 -24.08
CA GLN A 54 -43.91 -17.62 -24.21
C GLN A 54 -44.18 -17.27 -25.68
N LYS A 55 -43.15 -17.25 -26.52
CA LYS A 55 -43.31 -17.01 -27.97
C LYS A 55 -44.18 -18.05 -28.65
N LYS A 56 -44.04 -19.34 -28.28
CA LYS A 56 -44.87 -20.41 -28.84
C LYS A 56 -46.35 -20.27 -28.40
N LYS A 57 -46.62 -19.83 -27.18
CA LYS A 57 -47.99 -19.53 -26.71
C LYS A 57 -48.59 -18.33 -27.45
N GLU A 58 -47.80 -17.30 -27.73
CA GLU A 58 -48.22 -16.14 -28.52
C GLU A 58 -48.49 -16.49 -30.00
N GLU A 59 -47.70 -17.38 -30.60
CA GLU A 59 -47.87 -17.83 -32.00
C GLU A 59 -48.98 -18.88 -32.17
N SER A 60 -49.17 -19.77 -31.19
CA SER A 60 -50.24 -20.79 -31.21
C SER A 60 -51.66 -20.22 -30.97
N GLY A 61 -51.77 -18.97 -30.52
CA GLY A 61 -53.02 -18.21 -30.47
C GLY A 61 -53.49 -17.66 -31.83
N LYS A 62 -52.71 -17.84 -32.91
CA LYS A 62 -53.06 -17.42 -34.26
C LYS A 62 -52.78 -18.52 -35.28
N ARG A 63 -53.74 -19.44 -35.46
CA ARG A 63 -53.96 -20.08 -36.78
C ARG A 63 -55.45 -20.22 -37.05
N PRO A 64 -55.95 -19.72 -38.19
CA PRO A 64 -57.09 -20.30 -38.89
C PRO A 64 -56.64 -21.49 -39.77
N GLU A 65 -57.64 -22.31 -40.09
CA GLU A 65 -57.64 -23.58 -40.81
C GLU A 65 -57.47 -23.46 -42.35
N GLU A 66 -57.63 -24.62 -43.01
CA GLU A 66 -57.77 -24.95 -44.44
C GLU A 66 -56.48 -25.40 -45.15
N GLU A 67 -56.35 -26.70 -45.47
CA GLU A 67 -56.78 -27.36 -46.74
C GLU A 67 -55.88 -26.93 -47.92
N ASP A 68 -55.40 -27.72 -48.88
CA ASP A 68 -55.74 -29.05 -49.38
C ASP A 68 -54.59 -29.54 -50.29
N LYS A 69 -54.56 -30.85 -50.55
CA LYS A 69 -54.11 -31.56 -51.78
C LYS A 69 -52.74 -31.38 -52.49
N SER A 70 -52.21 -32.59 -52.78
CA SER A 70 -51.52 -33.03 -54.03
C SER A 70 -50.03 -32.63 -54.17
N SER A 71 -49.10 -33.38 -54.79
CA SER A 71 -49.13 -34.56 -55.64
C SER A 71 -47.71 -35.16 -55.79
N LYS A 72 -47.66 -36.49 -56.04
CA LYS A 72 -46.74 -37.28 -56.89
C LYS A 72 -45.26 -36.84 -57.17
N ALA A 73 -44.39 -37.82 -56.83
CA ALA A 73 -43.56 -38.63 -57.75
C ALA A 73 -42.16 -38.19 -58.24
N SER A 74 -41.32 -39.24 -58.27
CA SER A 74 -40.26 -39.60 -59.23
C SER A 74 -38.94 -38.81 -59.20
N GLN A 75 -37.84 -39.54 -58.90
CA GLN A 75 -36.72 -39.84 -59.83
C GLN A 75 -35.71 -38.67 -59.89
N SER A 76 -34.42 -38.84 -60.14
CA SER A 76 -33.44 -39.91 -60.22
C SER A 76 -32.10 -39.17 -60.50
N SER A 77 -31.01 -39.92 -60.68
CA SER A 77 -29.74 -39.49 -61.29
C SER A 77 -28.76 -38.70 -60.39
N SER A 78 -27.44 -38.87 -60.49
CA SER A 78 -26.58 -39.93 -61.01
C SER A 78 -25.14 -39.48 -60.77
N SER A 79 -24.30 -40.42 -60.34
CA SER A 79 -22.92 -40.65 -60.79
C SER A 79 -21.93 -39.48 -61.01
N SER A 80 -20.74 -39.59 -60.43
CA SER A 80 -19.52 -39.80 -61.23
C SER A 80 -18.33 -40.16 -60.37
N LYS A 81 -17.74 -41.31 -60.69
CA LYS A 81 -16.36 -41.68 -60.37
C LYS A 81 -15.42 -40.71 -61.09
N THR A 82 -14.34 -40.31 -60.43
CA THR A 82 -13.03 -40.19 -61.09
C THR A 82 -11.92 -40.23 -60.04
N ALA A 83 -11.01 -41.16 -60.22
CA ALA A 83 -9.68 -41.19 -59.64
C ALA A 83 -8.72 -41.50 -60.81
N PRO A 84 -7.40 -41.55 -60.60
CA PRO A 84 -6.50 -40.44 -60.25
C PRO A 84 -5.32 -40.40 -61.26
N LYS A 85 -4.45 -39.39 -61.22
CA LYS A 85 -3.07 -39.54 -61.76
C LYS A 85 -2.02 -38.69 -61.01
N PRO A 86 -0.75 -39.12 -61.06
CA PRO A 86 0.21 -38.98 -59.96
C PRO A 86 1.33 -37.98 -60.28
N VAL A 87 2.06 -37.55 -59.24
CA VAL A 87 3.38 -36.92 -59.41
C VAL A 87 4.44 -37.69 -58.62
N LYS A 88 5.55 -37.89 -59.33
CA LYS A 88 6.71 -38.77 -59.17
C LYS A 88 7.39 -38.84 -57.80
N LYS A 89 7.83 -40.07 -57.47
CA LYS A 89 8.96 -40.44 -56.59
C LYS A 89 10.30 -40.31 -57.33
N GLN A 90 11.40 -40.09 -56.58
CA GLN A 90 12.57 -41.01 -56.40
C GLN A 90 13.74 -40.29 -55.69
N PRO A 91 14.79 -40.99 -55.19
CA PRO A 91 14.78 -42.06 -54.18
C PRO A 91 15.90 -41.88 -53.11
N ASP A 92 15.91 -42.71 -52.06
CA ASP A 92 17.11 -43.50 -51.77
C ASP A 92 16.77 -44.73 -50.94
N ALA A 93 17.48 -45.81 -51.26
CA ALA A 93 17.20 -47.18 -50.89
C ALA A 93 18.15 -47.68 -49.78
N GLY A 94 17.62 -48.55 -48.91
CA GLY A 94 18.40 -49.43 -48.04
C GLY A 94 17.47 -50.38 -47.27
N PRO A 95 17.81 -51.67 -47.10
CA PRO A 95 16.88 -52.75 -47.43
C PRO A 95 16.25 -53.47 -46.22
N GLY A 96 15.09 -54.08 -46.46
CA GLY A 96 14.68 -55.31 -45.77
C GLY A 96 13.61 -55.17 -44.68
N LEU A 97 12.52 -55.92 -44.86
CA LEU A 97 11.58 -56.40 -43.82
C LEU A 97 10.51 -55.43 -43.26
N GLY A 98 10.05 -54.42 -44.00
CA GLY A 98 9.03 -53.48 -43.50
C GLY A 98 7.55 -53.77 -43.83
N PHE A 99 7.24 -54.63 -44.80
CA PHE A 99 5.87 -54.69 -45.34
C PHE A 99 4.89 -55.52 -44.49
N LEU A 100 5.37 -56.53 -43.77
CA LEU A 100 4.55 -57.34 -42.86
C LEU A 100 4.49 -56.78 -41.43
N ALA A 101 5.48 -55.97 -41.01
CA ALA A 101 5.47 -55.27 -39.73
C ALA A 101 4.44 -54.12 -39.68
N ASN A 102 4.16 -53.46 -40.82
CA ASN A 102 3.13 -52.41 -40.90
C ASN A 102 1.69 -52.93 -41.05
N LEU A 103 1.50 -54.22 -41.40
CA LEU A 103 0.15 -54.82 -41.45
C LEU A 103 -0.26 -55.49 -40.13
N PHE A 104 0.71 -55.92 -39.30
CA PHE A 104 0.48 -56.63 -38.03
C PHE A 104 1.08 -55.97 -36.77
N GLY A 105 1.82 -54.86 -36.89
CA GLY A 105 2.49 -54.20 -35.77
C GLY A 105 1.76 -52.96 -35.29
N GLY A 106 1.15 -53.04 -34.11
CA GLY A 106 0.79 -51.87 -33.32
C GLY A 106 1.98 -50.93 -33.15
N ASN A 107 1.74 -49.62 -33.09
CA ASN A 107 2.78 -48.61 -32.99
C ASN A 107 3.62 -48.84 -31.72
N ALA A 108 4.80 -49.49 -31.86
CA ALA A 108 5.59 -50.02 -30.74
C ALA A 108 5.96 -48.96 -29.71
N ASN A 109 6.12 -47.71 -30.15
CA ASN A 109 6.39 -46.56 -29.28
C ASN A 109 5.21 -46.22 -28.38
N ILE A 110 3.97 -46.34 -28.87
CA ILE A 110 2.75 -46.13 -28.07
C ILE A 110 2.58 -47.27 -27.08
N THR A 111 2.86 -48.52 -27.48
CA THR A 111 2.81 -49.67 -26.57
C THR A 111 3.85 -49.55 -25.45
N LYS A 112 5.07 -49.08 -25.77
CA LYS A 112 6.10 -48.79 -24.76
C LYS A 112 5.65 -47.66 -23.82
N PHE A 113 5.17 -46.54 -24.36
CA PHE A 113 4.64 -45.43 -23.56
C PHE A 113 3.53 -45.90 -22.61
N ALA A 114 2.54 -46.64 -23.12
CA ALA A 114 1.45 -47.20 -22.33
C ALA A 114 1.94 -48.08 -21.18
N LYS A 115 2.95 -48.93 -21.42
CA LYS A 115 3.55 -49.79 -20.40
C LYS A 115 4.34 -48.99 -19.35
N ASP A 116 5.05 -47.95 -19.78
CA ASP A 116 5.92 -47.15 -18.91
C ASP A 116 5.10 -46.20 -18.02
N THR A 117 4.03 -45.59 -18.55
CA THR A 117 3.22 -44.60 -17.80
C THR A 117 1.99 -45.22 -17.16
N GLY A 118 1.38 -46.25 -17.76
CA GLY A 118 0.09 -46.80 -17.36
C GLY A 118 -1.10 -45.88 -17.66
N THR A 119 -0.95 -44.95 -18.62
CA THR A 119 -1.98 -43.92 -18.93
C THR A 119 -2.81 -44.20 -20.17
N VAL A 120 -2.43 -45.19 -20.98
CA VAL A 120 -3.11 -45.58 -22.22
C VAL A 120 -3.40 -47.07 -22.19
N GLU A 121 -4.63 -47.46 -22.50
CA GLU A 121 -4.99 -48.84 -22.82
C GLU A 121 -4.84 -49.06 -24.32
N VAL A 122 -4.12 -50.13 -24.67
CA VAL A 122 -3.78 -50.46 -26.05
C VAL A 122 -4.57 -51.70 -26.45
N GLY A 123 -5.50 -51.55 -27.40
CA GLY A 123 -6.33 -52.66 -27.89
C GLY A 123 -5.55 -53.72 -28.69
N PHE A 124 -6.27 -54.73 -29.18
CA PHE A 124 -5.67 -55.86 -29.91
C PHE A 124 -4.77 -55.38 -31.07
N LEU A 125 -3.54 -55.90 -31.13
CA LEU A 125 -2.48 -55.51 -32.08
C LEU A 125 -2.14 -54.00 -32.09
N GLY A 126 -2.33 -53.30 -30.97
CA GLY A 126 -2.02 -51.87 -30.88
C GLY A 126 -2.95 -50.96 -31.66
N ARG A 127 -4.12 -51.47 -32.07
CA ARG A 127 -5.20 -50.70 -32.68
C ARG A 127 -6.17 -50.24 -31.59
N ASN A 128 -6.76 -49.05 -31.78
CA ASN A 128 -7.73 -48.42 -30.87
C ASN A 128 -7.20 -48.16 -29.45
N SER A 129 -6.24 -47.24 -29.32
CA SER A 129 -5.78 -46.74 -28.03
C SER A 129 -6.87 -45.92 -27.33
N LYS A 130 -7.07 -46.16 -26.04
CA LYS A 130 -7.99 -45.40 -25.18
C LYS A 130 -7.26 -44.90 -23.93
N ILE A 131 -7.82 -43.90 -23.27
CA ILE A 131 -7.29 -43.39 -21.99
C ILE A 131 -7.55 -44.45 -20.90
N ALA A 132 -6.55 -44.75 -20.10
CA ALA A 132 -6.66 -45.74 -19.04
C ALA A 132 -7.52 -45.23 -17.85
N PRO A 133 -8.31 -46.09 -17.17
CA PRO A 133 -9.11 -45.70 -16.00
C PRO A 133 -8.29 -45.15 -14.82
N SER A 134 -6.98 -45.43 -14.78
CA SER A 134 -6.03 -44.83 -13.82
C SER A 134 -5.92 -43.31 -13.99
N VAL A 135 -6.07 -42.79 -15.20
CA VAL A 135 -6.03 -41.36 -15.50
C VAL A 135 -7.29 -40.68 -14.97
N GLU A 136 -8.46 -41.28 -15.17
CA GLU A 136 -9.72 -40.76 -14.62
C GLU A 136 -9.69 -40.68 -13.09
N ARG A 137 -9.08 -41.67 -12.43
CA ARG A 137 -8.89 -41.66 -10.96
C ARG A 137 -8.09 -40.46 -10.46
N LEU A 138 -7.16 -39.89 -11.25
CA LEU A 138 -6.46 -38.67 -10.87
C LEU A 138 -7.41 -37.47 -10.72
N PHE A 139 -8.47 -37.39 -11.52
CA PHE A 139 -9.41 -36.27 -11.47
C PHE A 139 -10.52 -36.48 -10.43
N LYS A 140 -10.76 -37.74 -10.01
CA LYS A 140 -11.81 -38.13 -9.05
C LYS A 140 -11.35 -38.39 -7.61
N ALA A 141 -10.06 -38.23 -7.30
CA ALA A 141 -9.52 -38.67 -6.01
C ALA A 141 -9.95 -37.82 -4.81
N LEU A 142 -10.25 -36.53 -5.00
CA LEU A 142 -10.61 -35.62 -3.92
C LEU A 142 -12.09 -35.68 -3.59
N LYS A 143 -12.42 -35.67 -2.29
CA LYS A 143 -13.81 -35.56 -1.83
C LYS A 143 -14.34 -34.14 -2.04
N GLU A 144 -15.65 -34.00 -2.25
CA GLU A 144 -16.30 -32.70 -2.50
C GLU A 144 -16.02 -31.67 -1.39
N ASP A 145 -16.08 -32.07 -0.11
CA ASP A 145 -15.78 -31.16 1.01
C ASP A 145 -14.31 -30.69 1.05
N GLN A 146 -13.36 -31.54 0.64
CA GLN A 146 -11.95 -31.17 0.50
C GLN A 146 -11.76 -30.17 -0.64
N ILE A 147 -12.44 -30.40 -1.77
CA ILE A 147 -12.42 -29.48 -2.91
C ILE A 147 -12.98 -28.12 -2.49
N ILE A 148 -14.18 -28.08 -1.90
CA ILE A 148 -14.85 -26.84 -1.49
C ILE A 148 -13.98 -26.07 -0.52
N SER A 149 -13.47 -26.72 0.53
CA SER A 149 -12.65 -26.07 1.55
C SER A 149 -11.36 -25.49 0.97
N THR A 150 -10.69 -26.25 0.10
CA THR A 150 -9.45 -25.82 -0.56
C THR A 150 -9.70 -24.64 -1.51
N LEU A 151 -10.79 -24.66 -2.28
CA LEU A 151 -11.17 -23.53 -3.12
C LEU A 151 -11.50 -22.27 -2.30
N GLN A 152 -12.18 -22.41 -1.18
CA GLN A 152 -12.48 -21.29 -0.29
C GLN A 152 -11.18 -20.67 0.25
N ALA A 153 -10.21 -21.48 0.65
CA ALA A 153 -8.89 -21.01 1.09
C ALA A 153 -8.13 -20.28 -0.03
N LEU A 154 -8.15 -20.81 -1.25
CA LEU A 154 -7.47 -20.20 -2.40
C LEU A 154 -8.16 -18.89 -2.86
N ARG A 155 -9.48 -18.78 -2.72
CA ARG A 155 -10.22 -17.52 -2.94
C ARG A 155 -9.94 -16.48 -1.86
N LEU A 156 -9.77 -16.90 -0.61
CA LEU A 156 -9.30 -16.02 0.47
C LEU A 156 -7.90 -15.49 0.13
N ALA A 157 -7.00 -16.37 -0.32
CA ALA A 157 -5.65 -15.98 -0.75
C ALA A 157 -5.66 -15.01 -1.95
N GLU A 158 -6.54 -15.21 -2.93
CA GLU A 158 -6.70 -14.28 -4.05
C GLU A 158 -7.21 -12.90 -3.61
N SER A 159 -8.18 -12.85 -2.69
CA SER A 159 -8.78 -11.59 -2.25
C SER A 159 -7.95 -10.83 -1.20
N GLN A 160 -7.26 -11.53 -0.30
CA GLN A 160 -6.57 -10.91 0.83
C GLN A 160 -5.05 -11.11 0.83
N GLY A 161 -4.52 -12.03 0.04
CA GLY A 161 -3.09 -12.35 0.05
C GLY A 161 -2.20 -11.15 -0.25
N TRP A 162 -2.64 -10.22 -1.09
CA TRP A 162 -1.87 -9.02 -1.45
C TRP A 162 -1.58 -8.10 -0.24
N ARG A 163 -2.42 -8.16 0.81
CA ARG A 163 -2.26 -7.40 2.05
C ARG A 163 -1.14 -7.92 2.94
N HIS A 164 -0.65 -9.14 2.68
CA HIS A 164 0.32 -9.82 3.53
C HIS A 164 1.58 -10.24 2.77
N TRP A 165 1.48 -10.46 1.47
CA TRP A 165 2.52 -11.11 0.68
C TRP A 165 3.15 -10.17 -0.33
N ARG A 166 4.41 -10.41 -0.66
CA ARG A 166 5.07 -9.78 -1.82
C ARG A 166 4.45 -10.30 -3.12
N PRO A 167 4.60 -9.57 -4.25
CA PRO A 167 4.03 -9.95 -5.54
C PRO A 167 4.32 -11.40 -5.95
N LEU A 168 5.57 -11.86 -5.78
CA LEU A 168 5.96 -13.24 -6.09
C LEU A 168 5.08 -14.28 -5.39
N VAL A 169 4.98 -14.21 -4.05
CA VAL A 169 4.20 -15.17 -3.25
C VAL A 169 2.73 -15.15 -3.67
N TYR A 170 2.15 -13.95 -3.82
CA TYR A 170 0.78 -13.80 -4.27
C TYR A 170 0.53 -14.43 -5.64
N ASN A 171 1.42 -14.17 -6.61
CA ASN A 171 1.26 -14.66 -7.98
C ASN A 171 1.46 -16.17 -8.09
N VAL A 172 2.36 -16.77 -7.29
CA VAL A 172 2.52 -18.23 -7.21
C VAL A 172 1.25 -18.89 -6.69
N VAL A 173 0.70 -18.37 -5.59
CA VAL A 173 -0.56 -18.89 -5.01
C VAL A 173 -1.73 -18.67 -5.96
N LEU A 174 -1.81 -17.52 -6.63
CA LEU A 174 -2.84 -17.23 -7.63
C LEU A 174 -2.75 -18.15 -8.85
N ASN A 175 -1.54 -18.44 -9.33
CA ASN A 175 -1.33 -19.40 -10.41
C ASN A 175 -1.83 -20.79 -10.02
N PHE A 176 -1.51 -21.23 -8.79
CA PHE A 176 -2.00 -22.50 -8.26
C PHE A 176 -3.52 -22.51 -8.07
N ASN A 177 -4.12 -21.42 -7.60
CA ASN A 177 -5.57 -21.26 -7.52
C ASN A 177 -6.24 -21.46 -8.89
N LYS A 178 -5.69 -20.81 -9.92
CA LYS A 178 -6.17 -20.95 -11.30
C LYS A 178 -5.97 -22.38 -11.81
N PHE A 179 -4.81 -23.00 -11.58
CA PHE A 179 -4.57 -24.41 -11.89
C PHE A 179 -5.61 -25.32 -11.24
N PHE A 180 -5.74 -25.26 -9.91
CA PHE A 180 -6.57 -26.15 -9.12
C PHE A 180 -8.05 -26.04 -9.50
N ASN A 181 -8.58 -24.82 -9.70
CA ASN A 181 -9.95 -24.61 -10.18
C ASN A 181 -10.19 -25.23 -11.55
N ASN A 182 -9.25 -25.08 -12.50
CA ASN A 182 -9.41 -25.67 -13.82
C ASN A 182 -9.28 -27.20 -13.74
N PHE A 183 -8.35 -27.72 -12.93
CA PHE A 183 -8.14 -29.16 -12.73
C PHE A 183 -9.39 -29.88 -12.23
N ILE A 184 -10.00 -29.43 -11.13
CA ILE A 184 -11.21 -30.06 -10.57
C ILE A 184 -12.42 -29.96 -11.50
N SER A 185 -12.46 -28.98 -12.41
CA SER A 185 -13.59 -28.81 -13.34
C SER A 185 -13.63 -29.89 -14.43
N LEU A 186 -12.50 -30.57 -14.66
CA LEU A 186 -12.36 -31.60 -15.70
C LEU A 186 -12.96 -32.95 -15.29
N ASP A 187 -13.25 -33.18 -14.00
CA ASP A 187 -13.89 -34.41 -13.53
C ASP A 187 -15.20 -34.70 -14.30
N SER A 188 -16.02 -33.67 -14.49
CA SER A 188 -17.28 -33.76 -15.25
C SER A 188 -17.10 -34.27 -16.69
N LEU A 189 -15.93 -34.06 -17.31
CA LEU A 189 -15.68 -34.46 -18.69
C LEU A 189 -15.49 -35.97 -18.86
N PHE A 190 -15.11 -36.67 -17.79
CA PHE A 190 -14.98 -38.13 -17.79
C PHE A 190 -16.34 -38.82 -17.67
N ILE A 191 -17.33 -38.16 -17.08
CA ILE A 191 -18.71 -38.68 -16.97
C ILE A 191 -19.38 -38.74 -18.35
N ASP A 192 -19.03 -37.80 -19.24
CA ASP A 192 -19.64 -37.64 -20.56
C ASP A 192 -18.90 -38.44 -21.66
N GLU A 193 -17.95 -39.32 -21.33
CA GLU A 193 -17.12 -40.10 -22.27
C GLU A 193 -16.52 -39.26 -23.42
N ILE A 194 -16.10 -38.03 -23.09
CA ILE A 194 -15.70 -37.02 -24.08
C ILE A 194 -14.44 -37.45 -24.85
N SER A 195 -14.38 -37.11 -26.14
CA SER A 195 -13.23 -37.44 -26.99
C SER A 195 -11.93 -36.77 -26.49
N PRO A 196 -10.76 -37.42 -26.70
CA PRO A 196 -9.47 -36.84 -26.29
C PRO A 196 -9.20 -35.43 -26.82
N GLU A 197 -9.65 -35.13 -28.04
CA GLU A 197 -9.52 -33.80 -28.65
C GLU A 197 -10.30 -32.73 -27.89
N ILE A 198 -11.54 -33.04 -27.50
CA ILE A 198 -12.36 -32.10 -26.72
C ILE A 198 -11.77 -31.93 -25.31
N PHE A 199 -11.23 -33.00 -24.71
CA PHE A 199 -10.52 -32.89 -23.43
C PHE A 199 -9.32 -31.95 -23.53
N LEU A 200 -8.48 -32.09 -24.56
CA LEU A 200 -7.31 -31.22 -24.78
C LEU A 200 -7.74 -29.75 -24.93
N ASN A 201 -8.76 -29.49 -25.74
CA ASN A 201 -9.29 -28.14 -25.91
C ASN A 201 -9.84 -27.54 -24.61
N ARG A 202 -10.60 -28.31 -23.83
CA ARG A 202 -11.19 -27.84 -22.57
C ARG A 202 -10.17 -27.71 -21.43
N SER A 203 -9.11 -28.52 -21.46
CA SER A 203 -8.07 -28.53 -20.42
C SER A 203 -6.91 -27.56 -20.68
N LEU A 204 -6.87 -26.87 -21.83
CA LEU A 204 -5.77 -25.98 -22.23
C LEU A 204 -5.33 -25.00 -21.12
N LYS A 205 -6.30 -24.36 -20.43
CA LYS A 205 -6.00 -23.46 -19.31
C LYS A 205 -5.35 -24.17 -18.13
N MET A 206 -5.86 -25.35 -17.76
CA MET A 206 -5.26 -26.18 -16.71
C MET A 206 -3.81 -26.50 -17.04
N GLN A 207 -3.55 -26.93 -18.29
CA GLN A 207 -2.21 -27.29 -18.75
C GLN A 207 -1.25 -26.10 -18.67
N MET A 208 -1.66 -24.91 -19.11
CA MET A 208 -0.84 -23.69 -19.02
C MET A 208 -0.47 -23.35 -17.56
N TYR A 209 -1.43 -23.34 -16.64
CA TYR A 209 -1.15 -23.03 -15.24
C TYR A 209 -0.32 -24.11 -14.56
N TYR A 210 -0.50 -25.36 -14.96
CA TYR A 210 0.29 -26.48 -14.47
C TYR A 210 1.73 -26.42 -14.95
N ALA A 211 1.97 -26.10 -16.23
CA ALA A 211 3.28 -25.85 -16.77
C ALA A 211 4.02 -24.71 -16.01
N ARG A 212 3.34 -23.58 -15.72
CA ARG A 212 3.91 -22.51 -14.87
C ARG A 212 4.22 -22.96 -13.45
N HIS A 213 3.44 -23.88 -12.91
CA HIS A 213 3.69 -24.42 -11.58
C HIS A 213 4.94 -25.30 -11.57
N LEU A 214 5.10 -26.17 -12.57
CA LEU A 214 6.26 -27.06 -12.70
C LEU A 214 7.56 -26.33 -13.05
N SER A 215 7.50 -25.16 -13.69
CA SER A 215 8.70 -24.38 -13.98
C SER A 215 9.37 -23.74 -12.75
N ARG A 216 8.75 -23.86 -11.57
CA ARG A 216 9.26 -23.31 -10.30
C ARG A 216 9.44 -24.40 -9.24
N SER A 217 10.68 -24.63 -8.82
CA SER A 217 11.00 -25.60 -7.77
C SER A 217 10.49 -25.19 -6.37
N ASP A 218 10.38 -23.88 -6.11
CA ASP A 218 9.97 -23.31 -4.82
C ASP A 218 8.44 -23.15 -4.67
N ALA A 219 7.66 -23.41 -5.72
CA ALA A 219 6.22 -23.14 -5.70
C ALA A 219 5.49 -23.92 -4.60
N ARG A 220 5.89 -25.18 -4.37
CA ARG A 220 5.33 -26.03 -3.32
C ARG A 220 5.54 -25.41 -1.94
N ASP A 221 6.76 -25.00 -1.63
CA ASP A 221 7.13 -24.45 -0.33
C ASP A 221 6.46 -23.11 -0.09
N ILE A 222 6.36 -22.27 -1.12
CA ILE A 222 5.60 -21.02 -1.05
C ILE A 222 4.13 -21.29 -0.69
N ILE A 223 3.47 -22.20 -1.39
CA ILE A 223 2.03 -22.47 -1.19
C ILE A 223 1.77 -23.07 0.19
N LEU A 224 2.54 -24.08 0.59
CA LEU A 224 2.38 -24.75 1.89
C LEU A 224 2.86 -23.88 3.06
N GLY A 225 3.78 -22.94 2.85
CA GLY A 225 4.23 -22.00 3.87
C GLY A 225 3.28 -20.82 4.09
N HIS A 226 2.57 -20.36 3.06
CA HIS A 226 1.80 -19.11 3.13
C HIS A 226 0.28 -19.31 3.21
N VAL A 227 -0.30 -20.24 2.44
CA VAL A 227 -1.76 -20.42 2.42
C VAL A 227 -2.31 -20.86 3.78
N PRO A 228 -1.72 -21.87 4.46
CA PRO A 228 -2.15 -22.25 5.81
C PRO A 228 -2.09 -21.12 6.84
N GLU A 229 -1.02 -20.30 6.80
CA GLU A 229 -0.85 -19.17 7.72
C GLU A 229 -1.89 -18.07 7.52
N LEU A 230 -2.31 -17.83 6.27
CA LEU A 230 -3.42 -16.92 6.00
C LEU A 230 -4.76 -17.51 6.48
N VAL A 231 -5.01 -18.79 6.22
CA VAL A 231 -6.24 -19.49 6.63
C VAL A 231 -6.41 -19.51 8.14
N LYS A 232 -5.33 -19.65 8.92
CA LYS A 232 -5.38 -19.61 10.39
C LYS A 232 -5.96 -18.31 10.95
N LYS A 233 -5.90 -17.21 10.19
CA LYS A 233 -6.45 -15.91 10.58
C LYS A 233 -7.95 -15.78 10.29
N ASP A 234 -8.53 -16.70 9.53
CA ASP A 234 -9.96 -16.73 9.24
C ASP A 234 -10.66 -17.75 10.14
N GLU A 235 -11.54 -17.28 11.03
CA GLU A 235 -12.21 -18.13 12.01
C GLU A 235 -12.99 -19.30 11.37
N LYS A 236 -13.62 -19.07 10.20
CA LYS A 236 -14.47 -20.07 9.53
C LYS A 236 -13.65 -21.14 8.79
N LEU A 237 -12.53 -20.76 8.19
CA LEU A 237 -11.68 -21.69 7.44
C LEU A 237 -10.64 -22.37 8.33
N SER A 238 -10.27 -21.77 9.46
CA SER A 238 -9.32 -22.35 10.41
C SER A 238 -9.71 -23.76 10.88
N VAL A 239 -11.00 -24.00 11.16
CA VAL A 239 -11.52 -25.33 11.57
C VAL A 239 -11.43 -26.38 10.46
N LYS A 240 -11.31 -25.94 9.20
CA LYS A 240 -11.19 -26.80 8.01
C LYS A 240 -9.75 -26.98 7.55
N LEU A 241 -8.78 -26.45 8.29
CA LEU A 241 -7.37 -26.45 7.89
C LEU A 241 -6.81 -27.84 7.52
N PRO A 242 -7.12 -28.95 8.23
CA PRO A 242 -6.66 -30.28 7.83
C PRO A 242 -7.19 -30.71 6.44
N SER A 243 -8.45 -30.39 6.14
CA SER A 243 -9.09 -30.68 4.85
C SER A 243 -8.46 -29.86 3.72
N ILE A 244 -8.18 -28.57 4.00
CA ILE A 244 -7.50 -27.65 3.07
C ILE A 244 -6.07 -28.15 2.78
N ILE A 245 -5.30 -28.49 3.81
CA ILE A 245 -3.92 -28.99 3.66
C ILE A 245 -3.91 -30.28 2.83
N SER A 246 -4.88 -31.17 3.03
CA SER A 246 -5.02 -32.39 2.24
C SER A 246 -5.27 -32.08 0.75
N GLY A 247 -6.20 -31.17 0.43
CA GLY A 247 -6.47 -30.76 -0.94
C GLY A 247 -5.30 -30.04 -1.62
N LEU A 248 -4.61 -29.14 -0.90
CA LEU A 248 -3.38 -28.50 -1.38
C LEU A 248 -2.31 -29.54 -1.69
N ASN A 249 -2.03 -30.45 -0.75
CA ASN A 249 -1.05 -31.51 -0.95
C ASN A 249 -1.40 -32.41 -2.13
N TYR A 250 -2.67 -32.73 -2.34
CA TYR A 250 -3.07 -33.51 -3.50
C TYR A 250 -2.66 -32.81 -4.81
N GLY A 251 -3.06 -31.55 -5.00
CA GLY A 251 -2.72 -30.78 -6.19
C GLY A 251 -1.22 -30.56 -6.39
N LEU A 252 -0.46 -30.45 -5.30
CA LEU A 252 1.00 -30.24 -5.31
C LEU A 252 1.82 -31.53 -5.48
N ASN A 253 1.21 -32.72 -5.35
CA ASN A 253 1.90 -34.02 -5.43
C ASN A 253 1.59 -34.81 -6.70
N LEU A 254 0.97 -34.17 -7.71
CA LEU A 254 0.52 -34.85 -8.92
C LEU A 254 1.65 -35.44 -9.81
N GLU A 255 2.92 -35.06 -9.57
CA GLU A 255 4.09 -35.66 -10.25
C GLU A 255 4.77 -36.78 -9.45
N ASN A 256 4.38 -36.99 -8.19
CA ASN A 256 5.02 -37.96 -7.30
C ASN A 256 4.35 -39.34 -7.36
N GLY A 257 3.21 -39.47 -8.06
CA GLY A 257 2.44 -40.71 -8.20
C GLY A 257 2.57 -41.37 -9.57
N ARG A 258 1.89 -42.50 -9.73
CA ARG A 258 1.69 -43.16 -11.03
C ARG A 258 0.18 -43.35 -11.28
N PRO A 259 -0.39 -42.77 -12.35
CA PRO A 259 0.29 -41.94 -13.34
C PRO A 259 0.60 -40.51 -12.84
N LYS A 260 1.63 -39.88 -13.40
CA LYS A 260 1.88 -38.44 -13.22
C LYS A 260 0.84 -37.63 -13.99
N LEU A 261 0.55 -36.39 -13.57
CA LEU A 261 -0.36 -35.54 -14.34
C LEU A 261 0.24 -35.16 -15.70
N THR A 262 1.56 -34.93 -15.79
CA THR A 262 2.24 -34.75 -17.08
C THR A 262 2.04 -35.94 -18.02
N ASP A 263 2.19 -37.17 -17.53
CA ASP A 263 1.97 -38.39 -18.31
C ASP A 263 0.51 -38.60 -18.69
N ALA A 264 -0.42 -38.19 -17.83
CA ALA A 264 -1.85 -38.19 -18.12
C ALA A 264 -2.20 -37.22 -19.24
N ILE A 265 -1.70 -35.97 -19.20
CA ILE A 265 -1.91 -34.98 -20.27
C ILE A 265 -1.30 -35.49 -21.57
N ARG A 266 -0.07 -36.01 -21.53
CA ARG A 266 0.59 -36.61 -22.70
C ARG A 266 -0.25 -37.73 -23.31
N ALA A 267 -0.90 -38.56 -22.50
CA ALA A 267 -1.77 -39.64 -22.99
C ALA A 267 -2.89 -39.13 -23.90
N PHE A 268 -3.53 -38.00 -23.56
CA PHE A 268 -4.55 -37.38 -24.39
C PHE A 268 -3.99 -36.92 -25.75
N TYR A 269 -2.80 -36.30 -25.75
CA TYR A 269 -2.10 -35.96 -26.99
C TYR A 269 -1.71 -37.19 -27.81
N VAL A 270 -1.23 -38.26 -27.17
CA VAL A 270 -0.85 -39.51 -27.85
C VAL A 270 -2.04 -40.19 -28.50
N VAL A 271 -3.18 -40.26 -27.81
CA VAL A 271 -4.39 -40.87 -28.34
C VAL A 271 -4.99 -40.02 -29.47
N SER A 272 -5.02 -38.69 -29.31
CA SER A 272 -5.54 -37.76 -30.32
C SER A 272 -4.67 -37.75 -31.59
N ASN A 273 -3.36 -37.58 -31.45
CA ASN A 273 -2.44 -37.41 -32.58
C ASN A 273 -1.89 -38.74 -33.12
N LYS A 274 -2.19 -39.87 -32.46
CA LYS A 274 -1.69 -41.22 -32.79
C LYS A 274 -0.15 -41.29 -32.88
N LYS A 275 0.54 -40.40 -32.15
CA LYS A 275 2.01 -40.27 -32.09
C LYS A 275 2.43 -39.97 -30.66
N VAL A 276 3.53 -40.58 -30.20
CA VAL A 276 4.13 -40.24 -28.90
C VAL A 276 4.66 -38.80 -28.94
N ILE A 277 4.26 -37.99 -27.96
CA ILE A 277 4.63 -36.58 -27.80
C ILE A 277 5.33 -36.40 -26.44
N SER A 278 6.40 -35.61 -26.41
CA SER A 278 7.12 -35.30 -25.16
C SER A 278 6.45 -34.18 -24.36
N TRP A 279 6.82 -34.01 -23.09
CA TRP A 279 6.31 -32.88 -22.31
C TRP A 279 6.86 -31.55 -22.84
N GLU A 280 8.13 -31.55 -23.26
CA GLU A 280 8.82 -30.40 -23.84
C GLU A 280 8.13 -29.93 -25.13
N GLU A 281 7.75 -30.84 -26.03
CA GLU A 281 6.98 -30.53 -27.23
C GLU A 281 5.62 -29.86 -26.90
N ILE A 282 4.98 -30.29 -25.81
CA ILE A 282 3.74 -29.68 -25.33
C ILE A 282 4.03 -28.28 -24.77
N LEU A 283 5.08 -28.10 -23.97
CA LEU A 283 5.46 -26.80 -23.43
C LEU A 283 5.75 -25.78 -24.54
N ASP A 284 6.48 -26.19 -25.58
CA ASP A 284 6.76 -25.36 -26.76
C ASP A 284 5.48 -24.93 -27.46
N SER A 285 4.50 -25.85 -27.58
CA SER A 285 3.20 -25.54 -28.18
C SER A 285 2.33 -24.60 -27.33
N LEU A 286 2.45 -24.66 -26.00
CA LEU A 286 1.67 -23.85 -25.08
C LEU A 286 2.24 -22.43 -24.90
N ASN A 287 3.53 -22.21 -25.21
CA ASN A 287 4.25 -20.93 -25.12
C ASN A 287 3.93 -20.18 -23.81
N VAL A 288 4.17 -20.85 -22.68
CA VAL A 288 3.69 -20.40 -21.37
C VAL A 288 4.65 -19.35 -20.79
N PRO A 289 4.22 -18.09 -20.59
CA PRO A 289 5.08 -17.08 -19.99
C PRO A 289 5.33 -17.37 -18.50
N PRO A 290 6.47 -16.94 -17.94
CA PRO A 290 6.81 -17.13 -16.54
C PRO A 290 5.91 -16.31 -15.61
N ILE A 291 5.89 -16.68 -14.33
CA ILE A 291 5.19 -15.93 -13.28
C ILE A 291 5.92 -14.60 -13.04
N ASN A 292 5.16 -13.49 -13.01
CA ASN A 292 5.73 -12.18 -12.71
C ASN A 292 6.10 -12.09 -11.22
N GLU A 293 7.31 -11.64 -10.90
CA GLU A 293 7.80 -11.57 -9.52
C GLU A 293 7.67 -10.17 -8.89
N THR A 294 7.40 -9.15 -9.71
CA THR A 294 7.50 -7.73 -9.33
C THR A 294 6.16 -6.98 -9.31
N LYS A 295 5.12 -7.51 -9.96
CA LYS A 295 3.79 -6.88 -10.03
C LYS A 295 2.69 -7.88 -9.70
N PHE A 296 1.73 -7.47 -8.89
CA PHE A 296 0.54 -8.28 -8.59
C PHE A 296 -0.28 -8.55 -9.86
N GLN A 297 -0.68 -9.81 -10.08
CA GLN A 297 -1.46 -10.27 -11.23
C GLN A 297 -2.91 -10.64 -10.87
N GLY A 298 -3.45 -10.00 -9.83
CA GLY A 298 -4.82 -10.20 -9.33
C GLY A 298 -5.90 -9.68 -10.29
N SER A 299 -7.14 -9.66 -9.81
CA SER A 299 -8.23 -9.01 -10.55
C SER A 299 -8.00 -7.49 -10.68
N PRO A 300 -8.68 -6.80 -11.62
CA PRO A 300 -8.57 -5.35 -11.76
C PRO A 300 -8.84 -4.57 -10.47
N ASP A 301 -9.76 -5.05 -9.64
CA ASP A 301 -10.09 -4.45 -8.35
C ASP A 301 -8.91 -4.54 -7.38
N ILE A 302 -8.24 -5.71 -7.31
CA ILE A 302 -7.07 -5.91 -6.45
C ILE A 302 -5.90 -5.06 -6.93
N THR A 303 -5.65 -5.02 -8.25
CA THR A 303 -4.56 -4.18 -8.78
C THR A 303 -4.80 -2.69 -8.49
N LYS A 304 -6.05 -2.23 -8.59
CA LYS A 304 -6.43 -0.85 -8.24
C LYS A 304 -6.30 -0.57 -6.74
N GLU A 305 -6.67 -1.51 -5.88
CA GLU A 305 -6.48 -1.38 -4.42
C GLU A 305 -4.99 -1.28 -4.05
N VAL A 306 -4.14 -2.10 -4.66
CA VAL A 306 -2.68 -2.05 -4.46
C VAL A 306 -2.13 -0.69 -4.90
N GLU A 307 -2.48 -0.21 -6.09
CA GLU A 307 -2.02 1.09 -6.62
C GLU A 307 -2.48 2.25 -5.72
N THR A 308 -3.75 2.24 -5.30
CA THR A 308 -4.28 3.25 -4.38
C THR A 308 -3.54 3.23 -3.03
N THR A 309 -3.19 2.04 -2.55
CA THR A 309 -2.42 1.88 -1.30
C THR A 309 -1.00 2.40 -1.45
N LEU A 310 -0.34 2.14 -2.59
CA LEU A 310 1.00 2.67 -2.88
C LEU A 310 1.04 4.20 -2.95
N ILE A 311 0.01 4.83 -3.54
CA ILE A 311 -0.11 6.30 -3.58
C ILE A 311 -0.21 6.85 -2.15
N LYS A 312 -1.11 6.29 -1.33
CA LYS A 312 -1.26 6.71 0.07
C LYS A 312 0.03 6.54 0.87
N LEU A 313 0.71 5.41 0.72
CA LEU A 313 1.99 5.16 1.38
C LEU A 313 3.05 6.18 0.94
N SER A 314 3.10 6.52 -0.35
CA SER A 314 4.01 7.55 -0.87
C SER A 314 3.74 8.91 -0.21
N ASP A 315 2.47 9.34 -0.16
CA ASP A 315 2.07 10.61 0.45
C ASP A 315 2.38 10.62 1.96
N ASP A 316 2.13 9.51 2.66
CA ASP A 316 2.44 9.36 4.08
C ASP A 316 3.95 9.41 4.33
N ILE A 317 4.77 8.73 3.52
CA ILE A 317 6.23 8.78 3.62
C ILE A 317 6.71 10.21 3.44
N LEU A 318 6.30 10.90 2.38
CA LEU A 318 6.69 12.30 2.11
C LEU A 318 6.28 13.23 3.25
N THR A 319 5.05 13.08 3.77
CA THR A 319 4.56 13.87 4.91
C THR A 319 5.44 13.67 6.15
N ARG A 320 5.84 12.42 6.44
CA ARG A 320 6.71 12.13 7.58
C ARG A 320 8.15 12.59 7.36
N MET A 321 8.66 12.55 6.13
CA MET A 321 9.97 13.08 5.78
C MET A 321 10.02 14.59 5.96
N ASN A 322 9.05 15.32 5.42
CA ASN A 322 8.94 16.78 5.60
C ASN A 322 8.85 17.16 7.08
N LYS A 323 8.05 16.42 7.85
CA LYS A 323 7.95 16.65 9.30
C LYS A 323 9.27 16.39 10.03
N LYS A 324 10.03 15.37 9.61
CA LYS A 324 11.36 15.08 10.19
C LYS A 324 12.34 16.22 9.89
N GLU A 325 12.33 16.73 8.67
CA GLU A 325 13.15 17.86 8.25
C GLU A 325 12.78 19.14 9.01
N GLU A 326 11.49 19.47 9.13
CA GLU A 326 11.01 20.62 9.90
C GLU A 326 11.51 20.56 11.35
N LEU A 327 11.39 19.40 12.00
CA LEU A 327 11.88 19.21 13.37
C LEU A 327 13.40 19.34 13.48
N HIS A 328 14.12 18.87 12.47
CA HIS A 328 15.57 18.99 12.42
C HIS A 328 15.99 20.46 12.27
N GLY A 329 15.35 21.19 11.36
CA GLY A 329 15.55 22.63 11.18
C GLY A 329 15.25 23.42 12.45
N LEU A 330 14.14 23.12 13.13
CA LEU A 330 13.76 23.73 14.41
C LEU A 330 14.83 23.48 15.49
N ARG A 331 15.33 22.25 15.59
CA ARG A 331 16.40 21.90 16.55
C ARG A 331 17.69 22.64 16.27
N GLN A 332 18.16 22.62 15.01
CA GLN A 332 19.40 23.26 14.61
C GLN A 332 19.35 24.78 14.76
N ARG A 333 18.20 25.41 14.47
CA ARG A 333 18.07 26.86 14.47
C ARG A 333 17.97 27.44 15.88
N TYR A 334 17.23 26.79 16.77
CA TYR A 334 16.86 27.40 18.06
C TYR A 334 17.54 26.77 19.28
N PHE A 335 18.20 25.62 19.14
CA PHE A 335 18.78 24.93 20.29
C PHE A 335 20.25 24.64 20.08
N LYS A 336 21.07 25.01 21.07
CA LYS A 336 22.44 24.52 21.18
C LYS A 336 22.40 23.19 21.92
N ILE A 337 22.67 22.10 21.23
CA ILE A 337 22.64 20.75 21.79
C ILE A 337 24.07 20.23 21.87
N ASP A 338 24.51 19.77 23.04
CA ASP A 338 25.83 19.17 23.22
C ASP A 338 25.91 17.75 22.63
N ASP A 339 27.11 17.17 22.57
CA ASP A 339 27.35 15.83 22.03
C ASP A 339 26.58 14.72 22.79
N ASN A 340 26.18 14.99 24.04
CA ASN A 340 25.36 14.10 24.86
C ASN A 340 23.85 14.28 24.63
N GLY A 341 23.45 15.16 23.71
CA GLY A 341 22.06 15.44 23.39
C GLY A 341 21.34 16.38 24.37
N LYS A 342 22.05 17.07 25.27
CA LYS A 342 21.49 18.03 26.21
C LYS A 342 21.48 19.45 25.63
N ILE A 343 20.37 20.16 25.87
CA ILE A 343 20.23 21.56 25.46
C ILE A 343 21.03 22.45 26.42
N SER A 344 21.92 23.27 25.88
CA SER A 344 22.63 24.32 26.62
C SER A 344 21.72 25.55 26.80
N PHE A 345 21.75 26.11 28.01
CA PHE A 345 21.06 27.35 28.37
C PHE A 345 22.03 28.50 28.65
N ASP A 346 23.25 28.47 28.08
CA ASP A 346 24.28 29.49 28.33
C ASP A 346 23.83 30.91 27.93
N PHE A 347 22.89 31.01 26.99
CA PHE A 347 22.30 32.28 26.57
C PHE A 347 21.63 33.04 27.73
N LEU A 348 21.15 32.33 28.77
CA LEU A 348 20.51 32.93 29.93
C LEU A 348 21.43 33.93 30.65
N ASN A 349 22.74 33.72 30.61
CA ASN A 349 23.68 34.66 31.23
C ASN A 349 23.60 36.02 30.56
N GLY A 350 23.63 36.07 29.22
CA GLY A 350 23.49 37.31 28.46
C GLY A 350 22.16 38.01 28.71
N VAL A 351 21.06 37.24 28.81
CA VAL A 351 19.72 37.79 29.11
C VAL A 351 19.66 38.41 30.50
N VAL A 352 20.09 37.67 31.51
CA VAL A 352 20.05 38.14 32.91
C VAL A 352 21.02 39.28 33.14
N ASP A 353 22.22 39.24 32.55
CA ASP A 353 23.21 40.30 32.68
C ASP A 353 22.73 41.62 32.07
N ASP A 354 22.16 41.58 30.86
CA ASP A 354 21.60 42.75 30.19
C ASP A 354 20.42 43.35 30.98
N TYR A 355 19.52 42.49 31.47
CA TYR A 355 18.38 42.96 32.26
C TYR A 355 18.80 43.66 33.55
N PHE A 356 19.73 43.06 34.31
CA PHE A 356 20.20 43.67 35.56
C PHE A 356 20.96 44.97 35.32
N ALA A 357 21.72 45.08 34.22
CA ALA A 357 22.46 46.30 33.90
C ALA A 357 21.54 47.50 33.60
N HIS A 358 20.36 47.26 33.03
CA HIS A 358 19.46 48.33 32.58
C HIS A 358 18.25 48.56 33.49
N HIS A 359 17.87 47.59 34.31
CA HIS A 359 16.61 47.65 35.08
C HIS A 359 16.77 47.47 36.59
N MET A 360 17.96 47.10 37.07
CA MET A 360 18.22 46.94 38.51
C MET A 360 19.24 47.95 39.02
N PRO A 361 19.13 48.41 40.28
CA PRO A 361 20.14 49.25 40.91
C PRO A 361 21.53 48.57 40.93
N GLU A 362 22.60 49.37 40.81
CA GLU A 362 23.99 48.85 40.75
C GLU A 362 24.36 47.94 41.92
N ASN A 363 23.87 48.22 43.13
CA ASN A 363 24.12 47.40 44.32
C ASN A 363 23.46 46.00 44.26
N MET A 364 22.49 45.80 43.38
CA MET A 364 21.84 44.50 43.11
C MET A 364 22.48 43.77 41.91
N ASN A 365 23.44 44.38 41.21
CA ASN A 365 24.09 43.83 40.01
C ASN A 365 25.27 42.87 40.33
N SER A 366 25.26 42.22 41.49
CA SER A 366 26.32 41.26 41.87
C SER A 366 26.03 39.85 41.35
N ALA A 367 27.08 39.06 41.14
CA ALA A 367 26.97 37.68 40.65
C ALA A 367 26.11 36.79 41.57
N ALA A 368 26.16 37.02 42.89
CA ALA A 368 25.37 36.27 43.88
C ALA A 368 23.85 36.50 43.71
N PHE A 369 23.43 37.76 43.48
CA PHE A 369 22.02 38.08 43.22
C PHE A 369 21.54 37.48 41.91
N LYS A 370 22.30 37.64 40.83
CA LYS A 370 21.98 37.03 39.53
C LYS A 370 21.85 35.51 39.62
N SER A 371 22.75 34.85 40.36
CA SER A 371 22.71 33.40 40.58
C SER A 371 21.45 32.98 41.36
N SER A 372 21.03 33.77 42.36
CA SER A 372 19.81 33.51 43.13
C SER A 372 18.55 33.53 42.25
N TYR A 373 18.45 34.50 41.34
CA TYR A 373 17.33 34.57 40.39
C TYR A 373 17.36 33.42 39.39
N LYS A 374 18.55 33.05 38.86
CA LYS A 374 18.71 31.90 37.95
C LYS A 374 18.38 30.56 38.63
N GLY A 375 18.61 30.43 39.93
CA GLY A 375 18.35 29.20 40.69
C GLY A 375 16.88 28.96 41.04
N MET A 376 16.03 29.98 40.93
CA MET A 376 14.62 29.93 41.36
C MET A 376 13.67 30.09 40.16
N PRO A 377 12.84 29.09 39.82
CA PRO A 377 11.99 29.11 38.63
C PRO A 377 11.06 30.33 38.54
N HIS A 378 10.45 30.74 39.64
CA HIS A 378 9.53 31.89 39.69
C HIS A 378 10.21 33.25 39.54
N LYS A 379 11.46 33.37 39.99
CA LYS A 379 12.27 34.58 39.83
C LYS A 379 12.87 34.67 38.43
N LEU A 380 13.36 33.55 37.91
CA LEU A 380 13.89 33.49 36.55
C LEU A 380 12.80 33.87 35.54
N ILE A 381 11.62 33.22 35.57
CA ILE A 381 10.57 33.47 34.58
C ILE A 381 10.08 34.92 34.61
N HIS A 382 10.05 35.54 35.79
CA HIS A 382 9.72 36.94 35.95
C HIS A 382 10.71 37.84 35.19
N ILE A 383 12.02 37.64 35.37
CA ILE A 383 13.04 38.38 34.62
C ILE A 383 12.90 38.13 33.13
N LEU A 384 12.75 36.87 32.72
CA LEU A 384 12.68 36.51 31.30
C LEU A 384 11.49 37.18 30.60
N LEU A 385 10.32 37.26 31.27
CA LEU A 385 9.16 37.96 30.75
C LEU A 385 9.33 39.48 30.75
N ARG A 386 9.97 40.07 31.77
CA ARG A 386 10.26 41.52 31.83
C ARG A 386 11.26 41.94 30.76
N ASP A 387 12.30 41.17 30.59
CA ASP A 387 13.29 41.33 29.54
C ASP A 387 12.64 41.21 28.15
N PHE A 388 11.81 40.19 27.95
CA PHE A 388 11.07 40.03 26.70
C PHE A 388 10.19 41.25 26.40
N GLN A 389 9.46 41.73 27.41
CA GLN A 389 8.61 42.92 27.29
C GLN A 389 9.44 44.16 26.90
N SER A 390 10.58 44.38 27.54
CA SER A 390 11.44 45.53 27.25
C SER A 390 12.10 45.45 25.85
N CYS A 391 12.46 44.26 25.41
CA CYS A 391 13.18 44.06 24.16
C CYS A 391 12.26 43.97 22.93
N TYR A 392 11.17 43.21 23.01
CA TYR A 392 10.40 42.80 21.83
C TYR A 392 9.00 43.40 21.74
N THR A 393 8.36 43.85 22.83
CA THR A 393 7.04 44.51 22.74
C THR A 393 7.03 45.72 21.80
N PRO A 394 8.06 46.60 21.76
CA PRO A 394 8.10 47.69 20.80
C PRO A 394 8.02 47.22 19.34
N LEU A 395 8.60 46.06 19.02
CA LEU A 395 8.56 45.47 17.68
C LEU A 395 7.19 44.90 17.33
N LEU A 396 6.41 44.47 18.33
CA LEU A 396 5.14 43.77 18.16
C LEU A 396 3.92 44.70 18.17
N GLU A 397 4.00 45.86 18.82
CA GLU A 397 2.88 46.78 19.03
C GLU A 397 3.15 48.22 18.56
N GLY A 398 4.43 48.59 18.37
CA GLY A 398 4.83 49.99 18.14
C GLY A 398 5.79 50.16 16.98
N THR A 399 6.37 51.36 16.92
CA THR A 399 7.43 51.71 15.96
C THR A 399 8.80 51.40 16.55
N VAL A 400 9.69 50.87 15.70
CA VAL A 400 11.10 50.62 16.05
C VAL A 400 12.01 51.48 15.18
N LYS A 401 13.18 51.84 15.71
CA LYS A 401 14.21 52.54 14.95
C LYS A 401 15.10 51.55 14.23
N ILE A 402 15.23 51.71 12.92
CA ILE A 402 16.17 50.94 12.09
C ILE A 402 17.18 51.84 11.39
N GLY A 403 18.36 51.30 11.12
CA GLY A 403 19.48 51.98 10.47
C GLY A 403 20.73 52.03 11.35
N THR A 404 21.52 53.07 11.17
CA THR A 404 22.75 53.30 11.95
C THR A 404 22.50 54.30 13.09
N LYS A 405 23.44 54.39 14.05
CA LYS A 405 23.32 55.34 15.17
C LYS A 405 23.11 56.79 14.71
N ASN A 406 23.72 57.18 13.59
CA ASN A 406 23.69 58.55 13.07
C ASN A 406 22.62 58.76 11.98
N HIS A 407 22.13 57.69 11.36
CA HIS A 407 21.08 57.72 10.34
C HIS A 407 20.07 56.61 10.64
N ASN A 408 19.03 56.95 11.38
CA ASN A 408 17.93 56.04 11.72
C ASN A 408 16.57 56.61 11.32
N ARG A 409 15.61 55.72 11.11
CA ARG A 409 14.20 56.04 10.85
C ARG A 409 13.29 55.15 11.67
N ASP A 410 12.14 55.68 12.05
CA ASP A 410 11.08 54.92 12.70
C ASP A 410 10.27 54.13 11.65
N VAL A 411 10.07 52.83 11.90
CA VAL A 411 9.27 51.95 11.03
C VAL A 411 8.31 51.11 11.86
N LEU A 412 7.20 50.73 11.22
CA LEU A 412 6.32 49.68 11.71
C LEU A 412 6.74 48.35 11.08
N VAL A 413 6.89 47.32 11.90
CA VAL A 413 7.22 45.96 11.43
C VAL A 413 6.00 45.05 11.50
N THR A 414 5.22 45.17 12.56
CA THR A 414 3.93 44.47 12.75
C THR A 414 2.77 45.46 12.76
N GLN A 415 1.60 45.00 12.34
CA GLN A 415 0.39 45.78 12.41
C GLN A 415 0.01 45.95 13.90
N PRO A 416 -0.23 47.18 14.37
CA PRO A 416 -0.67 47.40 15.75
C PRO A 416 -1.92 46.56 16.05
N GLY A 417 -1.88 45.81 17.15
CA GLY A 417 -2.96 44.92 17.57
C GLY A 417 -2.82 43.46 17.12
N LEU A 418 -1.92 43.13 16.18
CA LEU A 418 -1.72 41.75 15.71
C LEU A 418 -1.35 40.78 16.84
N PHE A 419 -0.53 41.23 17.79
CA PHE A 419 -0.06 40.45 18.95
C PHE A 419 -0.63 40.95 20.28
N LYS A 420 -1.77 41.67 20.25
CA LYS A 420 -2.37 42.26 21.45
C LYS A 420 -2.65 41.21 22.53
N ALA A 421 -3.19 40.06 22.13
CA ALA A 421 -3.51 38.97 23.05
C ALA A 421 -2.25 38.43 23.76
N GLU A 422 -1.14 38.27 23.03
CA GLU A 422 0.12 37.80 23.60
C GLU A 422 0.72 38.81 24.57
N ILE A 423 0.65 40.10 24.26
CA ILE A 423 1.15 41.18 25.11
C ILE A 423 0.31 41.28 26.38
N GLU A 424 -1.02 41.19 26.28
CA GLU A 424 -1.92 41.16 27.43
C GLU A 424 -1.64 39.96 28.34
N GLU A 425 -1.36 38.79 27.77
CA GLU A 425 -1.04 37.59 28.55
C GLU A 425 0.32 37.70 29.26
N ILE A 426 1.36 38.26 28.60
CA ILE A 426 2.64 38.57 29.26
C ILE A 426 2.41 39.49 30.46
N ASN A 427 1.61 40.55 30.29
CA ASN A 427 1.29 41.49 31.36
C ASN A 427 0.54 40.81 32.51
N ASN A 428 -0.40 39.92 32.21
CA ASN A 428 -1.16 39.16 33.19
C ASN A 428 -0.25 38.22 34.00
N LEU A 429 0.60 37.44 33.32
CA LEU A 429 1.57 36.55 33.95
C LEU A 429 2.54 37.32 34.85
N LEU A 430 3.05 38.47 34.38
CA LEU A 430 3.92 39.34 35.18
C LEU A 430 3.22 39.85 36.45
N ARG A 431 1.97 40.30 36.35
CA ARG A 431 1.18 40.73 37.53
C ARG A 431 0.99 39.60 38.54
N GLN A 432 0.72 38.38 38.06
CA GLN A 432 0.56 37.21 38.93
C GLN A 432 1.87 36.82 39.61
N LEU A 433 3.00 36.87 38.89
CA LEU A 433 4.33 36.63 39.45
C LEU A 433 4.73 37.71 40.46
N ASP A 434 4.46 38.98 40.18
CA ASP A 434 4.69 40.09 41.10
C ASP A 434 3.87 39.93 42.39
N ALA A 435 2.58 39.57 42.26
CA ALA A 435 1.72 39.30 43.41
C ALA A 435 2.23 38.11 44.23
N PHE A 436 2.67 37.03 43.58
CA PHE A 436 3.26 35.87 44.24
C PHE A 436 4.55 36.23 44.99
N ASN A 437 5.50 36.89 44.32
CA ASN A 437 6.78 37.29 44.89
C ASN A 437 6.64 38.27 46.06
N LYS A 438 5.68 39.21 45.97
CA LYS A 438 5.37 40.16 47.05
C LYS A 438 4.71 39.47 48.24
N LYS A 439 3.83 38.50 48.00
CA LYS A 439 3.15 37.74 49.06
C LYS A 439 4.10 36.78 49.79
N TYR A 440 5.07 36.21 49.07
CA TYR A 440 6.00 35.22 49.60
C TYR A 440 7.47 35.55 49.30
N PRO A 441 8.02 36.66 49.84
CA PRO A 441 9.36 37.17 49.47
C PRO A 441 10.51 36.22 49.84
N SER A 442 10.33 35.41 50.89
CA SER A 442 11.32 34.45 51.37
C SER A 442 11.11 33.03 50.85
N PHE A 443 10.17 32.81 49.93
CA PHE A 443 9.86 31.47 49.42
C PHE A 443 11.02 30.90 48.61
N GLN A 444 11.57 29.78 49.08
CA GLN A 444 12.68 29.09 48.45
C GLN A 444 12.13 27.93 47.62
N TYR A 445 12.17 28.07 46.30
CA TYR A 445 11.76 27.02 45.38
C TYR A 445 12.79 26.90 44.28
N THR A 446 13.53 25.79 44.26
CA THR A 446 14.63 25.58 43.32
C THR A 446 14.18 24.80 42.09
N PHE A 447 14.98 24.82 41.03
CA PHE A 447 14.75 23.93 39.87
C PHE A 447 14.79 22.43 40.24
N SER A 448 15.49 22.04 41.31
CA SER A 448 15.43 20.67 41.83
C SER A 448 14.02 20.32 42.33
N ASN A 449 13.41 21.22 43.11
CA ASN A 449 12.02 21.04 43.59
C ASN A 449 11.03 21.03 42.43
N PHE A 450 11.20 21.94 41.47
CA PHE A 450 10.39 21.96 40.24
C PHE A 450 10.47 20.66 39.47
N ASN A 451 11.67 20.11 39.30
CA ASN A 451 11.87 18.87 38.57
C ASN A 451 11.24 17.67 39.26
N GLN A 452 11.34 17.58 40.59
CA GLN A 452 10.69 16.52 41.38
C GLN A 452 9.16 16.60 41.25
N ASN A 453 8.60 17.79 41.42
CA ASN A 453 7.15 17.99 41.44
C ASN A 453 6.50 17.83 40.06
N THR A 454 7.22 18.11 38.98
CA THR A 454 6.73 17.93 37.60
C THR A 454 6.84 16.50 37.07
N SER A 455 7.58 15.63 37.77
CA SER A 455 7.84 14.24 37.32
C SER A 455 6.90 13.20 37.94
N GLY A 456 5.79 13.62 38.56
CA GLY A 456 4.72 12.74 39.06
C GLY A 456 4.65 12.56 40.58
N GLY A 457 5.37 13.37 41.37
CA GLY A 457 5.18 13.41 42.82
C GLY A 457 3.87 14.10 43.22
N SER A 458 3.19 13.58 44.25
CA SER A 458 2.06 14.29 44.88
C SER A 458 2.59 15.51 45.65
N VAL A 459 2.14 16.70 45.28
CA VAL A 459 2.47 17.95 45.98
C VAL A 459 1.30 18.32 46.87
N GLU A 460 1.49 18.29 48.19
CA GLU A 460 0.45 18.63 49.17
C GLU A 460 0.43 20.12 49.53
N ASP A 461 1.55 20.84 49.36
CA ASP A 461 1.63 22.27 49.68
C ASP A 461 0.90 23.13 48.64
N GLN A 462 -0.17 23.80 49.09
CA GLN A 462 -1.02 24.65 48.25
C GLN A 462 -0.29 25.86 47.66
N ILE A 463 0.76 26.37 48.33
CA ILE A 463 1.58 27.47 47.79
C ILE A 463 2.34 26.96 46.57
N THR A 464 2.98 25.81 46.70
CA THR A 464 3.70 25.14 45.61
C THR A 464 2.77 24.73 44.46
N VAL A 465 1.58 24.20 44.75
CA VAL A 465 0.59 23.86 43.71
C VAL A 465 0.20 25.10 42.89
N ASN A 466 -0.09 26.23 43.56
CA ASN A 466 -0.40 27.48 42.88
C ASN A 466 0.75 28.00 42.03
N LEU A 467 1.99 27.90 42.53
CA LEU A 467 3.17 28.28 41.76
C LEU A 467 3.36 27.39 40.53
N LEU A 468 3.22 26.07 40.67
CA LEU A 468 3.35 25.12 39.57
C LEU A 468 2.33 25.39 38.46
N ARG A 469 1.09 25.74 38.83
CA ARG A 469 0.06 26.16 37.87
C ARG A 469 0.52 27.39 37.08
N LEU A 470 0.97 28.44 37.77
CA LEU A 470 1.45 29.67 37.14
C LEU A 470 2.65 29.41 36.21
N LEU A 471 3.63 28.62 36.65
CA LEU A 471 4.79 28.25 35.82
C LEU A 471 4.39 27.43 34.59
N SER A 472 3.41 26.53 34.74
CA SER A 472 2.91 25.70 33.64
C SER A 472 2.13 26.54 32.62
N GLU A 473 1.30 27.47 33.09
CA GLU A 473 0.56 28.42 32.24
C GLU A 473 1.53 29.30 31.43
N ALA A 474 2.54 29.87 32.09
CA ALA A 474 3.56 30.67 31.43
C ALA A 474 4.39 29.86 30.41
N SER A 475 4.79 28.63 30.76
CA SER A 475 5.53 27.74 29.86
C SER A 475 4.72 27.38 28.61
N ALA A 476 3.44 27.03 28.79
CA ALA A 476 2.56 26.68 27.68
C ALA A 476 2.28 27.90 26.77
N PHE A 477 2.15 29.08 27.36
CA PHE A 477 2.04 30.34 26.62
C PHE A 477 3.30 30.59 25.77
N MET A 478 4.50 30.49 26.35
CA MET A 478 5.76 30.70 25.64
C MET A 478 5.92 29.76 24.46
N GLY A 479 5.62 28.46 24.64
CA GLY A 479 5.68 27.48 23.54
C GLY A 479 4.73 27.83 22.39
N LYS A 480 3.48 28.19 22.69
CA LYS A 480 2.49 28.62 21.67
C LYS A 480 2.92 29.90 20.96
N PHE A 481 3.49 30.85 21.70
CA PHE A 481 3.94 32.10 21.12
C PHE A 481 5.18 31.89 20.24
N ALA A 482 6.10 31.03 20.65
CA ALA A 482 7.26 30.64 19.85
C ALA A 482 6.85 30.10 18.47
N GLU A 483 5.82 29.25 18.41
CA GLU A 483 5.30 28.73 17.14
C GLU A 483 4.76 29.84 16.23
N LYS A 484 4.05 30.84 16.78
CA LYS A 484 3.56 31.98 15.99
C LYS A 484 4.71 32.78 15.39
N ILE A 485 5.75 33.05 16.16
CA ILE A 485 6.94 33.75 15.66
C ILE A 485 7.69 32.86 14.66
N ASN A 486 7.78 31.56 14.91
CA ASN A 486 8.43 30.61 14.01
C ASN A 486 7.74 30.57 12.64
N VAL A 487 6.41 30.63 12.56
CA VAL A 487 5.69 30.73 11.28
C VAL A 487 6.18 31.93 10.46
N LEU A 488 6.43 33.08 11.08
CA LEU A 488 6.96 34.25 10.39
C LEU A 488 8.40 34.04 9.91
N VAL A 489 9.23 33.37 10.71
CA VAL A 489 10.62 33.04 10.33
C VAL A 489 10.64 32.03 9.18
N GLU A 490 9.83 30.96 9.22
CA GLU A 490 9.75 29.97 8.15
C GLU A 490 9.25 30.58 6.83
N ASN A 491 8.23 31.45 6.89
CA ASN A 491 7.76 32.20 5.72
C ASN A 491 8.90 33.00 5.06
N HIS A 492 9.75 33.63 5.87
CA HIS A 492 10.88 34.42 5.41
C HIS A 492 11.99 33.56 4.80
N LEU A 493 12.32 32.43 5.41
CA LEU A 493 13.31 31.52 4.87
C LEU A 493 12.86 30.87 3.56
N LEU A 494 11.57 30.52 3.47
CA LEU A 494 10.96 30.05 2.25
C LEU A 494 11.01 31.13 1.15
N ALA A 495 10.75 32.39 1.48
CA ALA A 495 10.90 33.50 0.54
C ALA A 495 12.36 33.70 0.09
N LYS A 496 13.36 33.54 0.98
CA LYS A 496 14.79 33.60 0.64
C LYS A 496 15.22 32.44 -0.26
N ASP A 497 14.73 31.22 -0.03
CA ASP A 497 14.99 30.07 -0.89
C ASP A 497 14.44 30.28 -2.31
N TYR A 498 13.20 30.79 -2.42
CA TYR A 498 12.61 31.16 -3.70
C TYR A 498 13.36 32.33 -4.38
N GLU A 499 13.88 33.28 -3.61
CA GLU A 499 14.72 34.37 -4.13
C GLU A 499 15.99 33.82 -4.77
N ALA A 500 16.69 32.94 -4.05
CA ALA A 500 17.93 32.32 -4.52
C ALA A 500 17.69 31.48 -5.79
N LYS A 501 16.52 30.85 -5.92
CA LYS A 501 16.10 30.08 -7.09
C LYS A 501 15.54 30.92 -8.25
N GLY A 502 15.43 32.24 -8.09
CA GLY A 502 14.84 33.13 -9.10
C GLY A 502 13.34 32.91 -9.34
N GLN A 503 12.61 32.36 -8.36
CA GLN A 503 11.20 31.96 -8.46
C GLN A 503 10.24 32.93 -7.74
N LEU A 504 10.71 34.13 -7.38
CA LEU A 504 9.88 35.12 -6.69
C LEU A 504 8.92 35.85 -7.63
N ASN A 505 7.72 36.13 -7.13
CA ASN A 505 6.79 37.07 -7.76
C ASN A 505 6.90 38.46 -7.11
N GLU A 506 6.40 39.48 -7.81
CA GLU A 506 6.43 40.89 -7.35
C GLU A 506 5.72 41.10 -6.01
N ARG A 507 4.66 40.33 -5.74
CA ARG A 507 3.90 40.42 -4.48
C ARG A 507 4.74 39.98 -3.28
N VAL A 508 5.57 38.94 -3.43
CA VAL A 508 6.49 38.50 -2.38
C VAL A 508 7.64 39.50 -2.25
N LEU A 509 8.20 40.03 -3.34
CA LEU A 509 9.24 41.07 -3.28
C LEU A 509 8.79 42.33 -2.54
N ALA A 510 7.59 42.82 -2.82
CA ALA A 510 7.01 43.99 -2.14
C ALA A 510 6.85 43.78 -0.62
N SER A 511 6.84 42.54 -0.14
CA SER A 511 6.71 42.26 1.29
C SER A 511 7.96 42.65 2.11
N LYS A 512 9.10 42.90 1.48
CA LYS A 512 10.34 43.36 2.14
C LYS A 512 10.16 44.68 2.90
N GLU A 513 9.18 45.51 2.55
CA GLU A 513 8.91 46.79 3.25
C GLU A 513 7.49 46.85 3.83
N LYS A 514 6.63 45.88 3.52
CA LYS A 514 5.24 45.86 3.95
C LYS A 514 5.11 45.30 5.37
N VAL A 515 4.42 46.01 6.25
CA VAL A 515 4.09 45.59 7.63
C VAL A 515 3.40 44.21 7.69
N LEU A 516 3.75 43.39 8.69
CA LEU A 516 3.09 42.10 8.96
C LEU A 516 1.67 42.30 9.47
N GLU A 517 0.68 41.82 8.71
CA GLU A 517 -0.76 42.01 8.99
C GLU A 517 -1.43 40.74 9.57
N GLU A 518 -0.84 39.56 9.36
CA GLU A 518 -1.37 38.29 9.84
C GLU A 518 -0.27 37.25 10.09
N VAL A 519 -0.54 36.30 10.97
CA VAL A 519 0.33 35.14 11.25
C VAL A 519 -0.29 33.89 10.61
N LYS A 520 0.12 33.60 9.36
CA LYS A 520 -0.29 32.42 8.59
C LYS A 520 0.87 31.94 7.72
N VAL A 521 0.83 30.69 7.29
CA VAL A 521 1.82 30.12 6.36
C VAL A 521 1.65 30.79 4.98
N LEU A 522 2.65 31.57 4.57
CA LEU A 522 2.64 32.39 3.35
C LEU A 522 4.07 32.57 2.82
N HIS A 523 4.25 32.74 1.51
CA HIS A 523 5.56 33.13 0.97
C HIS A 523 5.75 34.64 1.19
N ARG A 524 6.56 35.04 2.16
CA ARG A 524 6.68 36.45 2.55
C ARG A 524 7.99 36.73 3.29
N PHE A 525 8.64 37.85 3.00
CA PHE A 525 9.77 38.34 3.79
C PHE A 525 9.35 38.95 5.13
N LEU A 526 10.24 38.91 6.11
CA LEU A 526 10.18 39.82 7.24
C LEU A 526 10.42 41.26 6.74
N PRO A 527 9.66 42.26 7.21
CA PRO A 527 9.83 43.63 6.76
C PRO A 527 11.17 44.18 7.27
N TYR A 528 11.92 44.84 6.38
CA TYR A 528 13.22 45.45 6.64
C TYR A 528 14.23 44.45 7.25
N TYR A 529 14.14 43.17 6.86
CA TYR A 529 14.87 42.08 7.50
C TYR A 529 16.40 42.28 7.58
N ASP A 530 16.98 42.97 6.59
CA ASP A 530 18.40 43.29 6.46
C ASP A 530 18.82 44.53 7.27
N SER A 531 17.86 45.35 7.69
CA SER A 531 18.11 46.57 8.43
C SER A 531 18.43 46.29 9.90
N THR A 532 19.39 47.01 10.45
CA THR A 532 19.80 46.88 11.86
C THR A 532 18.93 47.71 12.79
N MET A 533 18.58 47.17 13.95
CA MET A 533 17.86 47.89 14.99
C MET A 533 18.74 48.89 15.73
N VAL A 534 18.16 50.04 16.10
CA VAL A 534 18.75 51.04 16.99
C VAL A 534 17.94 51.06 18.29
N SER A 535 18.47 50.46 19.34
CA SER A 535 17.79 50.33 20.65
C SER A 535 18.76 50.56 21.82
N GLY A 536 18.20 50.72 23.02
CA GLY A 536 18.96 50.82 24.28
C GLY A 536 19.13 49.49 25.01
N ASN A 537 18.99 48.36 24.33
CA ASN A 537 19.02 47.01 24.90
C ASN A 537 19.90 46.08 24.03
N ARG A 538 20.00 44.79 24.39
CA ARG A 538 20.83 43.82 23.65
C ARG A 538 20.48 43.61 22.16
N LEU A 539 19.34 44.12 21.67
CA LEU A 539 18.98 44.03 20.25
C LEU A 539 19.66 45.10 19.39
N ASN A 540 20.36 46.06 20.00
CA ASN A 540 21.02 47.13 19.27
C ASN A 540 22.04 46.57 18.27
N SER A 541 22.06 47.13 17.05
CA SER A 541 22.88 46.70 15.92
C SER A 541 22.62 45.27 15.40
N LYS A 542 21.55 44.60 15.84
CA LYS A 542 21.10 43.33 15.25
C LYS A 542 20.16 43.59 14.09
N THR A 543 20.28 42.81 13.02
CA THR A 543 19.34 42.83 11.88
C THR A 543 17.96 42.38 12.33
N LEU A 544 16.88 42.89 11.72
CA LEU A 544 15.52 42.45 12.04
C LEU A 544 15.31 40.94 11.81
N GLU A 545 15.93 40.34 10.80
CA GLU A 545 15.94 38.87 10.60
C GLU A 545 16.40 38.16 11.89
N TYR A 546 17.60 38.51 12.37
CA TYR A 546 18.15 37.99 13.62
C TYR A 546 17.21 38.23 14.80
N VAL A 547 16.59 39.41 14.92
CA VAL A 547 15.70 39.72 16.06
C VAL A 547 14.49 38.79 16.12
N PHE A 548 13.87 38.44 14.99
CA PHE A 548 12.76 37.47 14.97
C PHE A 548 13.24 36.05 15.28
N VAL A 549 14.40 35.65 14.76
CA VAL A 549 15.01 34.33 15.07
C VAL A 549 15.33 34.22 16.56
N ASP A 550 15.96 35.25 17.13
CA ASP A 550 16.32 35.34 18.54
C ASP A 550 15.07 35.36 19.43
N MET A 551 14.01 36.05 19.02
CA MET A 551 12.72 36.03 19.73
C MET A 551 12.11 34.62 19.78
N ALA A 552 12.04 33.91 18.65
CA ALA A 552 11.57 32.53 18.60
C ALA A 552 12.47 31.59 19.44
N GLN A 553 13.78 31.78 19.32
CA GLN A 553 14.78 31.02 20.07
C GLN A 553 14.53 31.14 21.58
N LEU A 554 14.40 32.37 22.10
CA LEU A 554 14.20 32.60 23.52
C LEU A 554 12.89 31.97 24.01
N LEU A 555 11.78 32.20 23.31
CA LEU A 555 10.47 31.64 23.68
C LEU A 555 10.49 30.10 23.71
N PHE A 556 11.09 29.47 22.71
CA PHE A 556 11.26 28.01 22.68
C PHE A 556 12.15 27.50 23.82
N ASN A 557 13.29 28.16 24.07
CA ASN A 557 14.19 27.76 25.16
C ASN A 557 13.54 27.96 26.53
N TYR A 558 12.77 29.03 26.73
CA TYR A 558 12.00 29.23 27.96
C TYR A 558 10.97 28.12 28.14
N ALA A 559 10.20 27.79 27.10
CA ALA A 559 9.26 26.68 27.15
C ALA A 559 9.93 25.34 27.52
N VAL A 560 11.16 25.09 27.03
CA VAL A 560 11.93 23.89 27.39
C VAL A 560 12.42 23.92 28.84
N ILE A 561 12.95 25.05 29.34
CA ILE A 561 13.40 25.20 30.74
C ILE A 561 12.27 24.83 31.71
N TYR A 562 11.03 25.23 31.40
CA TYR A 562 9.84 24.97 32.22
C TYR A 562 9.07 23.71 31.79
N LYS A 563 9.67 22.84 30.97
CA LYS A 563 9.13 21.53 30.56
C LYS A 563 7.75 21.58 29.92
N ASP A 564 7.50 22.55 29.04
CA ASP A 564 6.29 22.54 28.21
C ASP A 564 6.17 21.21 27.45
N LYS A 565 5.10 20.46 27.72
CA LYS A 565 4.90 19.12 27.15
C LYS A 565 4.84 19.15 25.64
N PHE A 566 4.20 20.18 25.06
CA PHE A 566 4.06 20.27 23.60
C PHE A 566 5.42 20.43 22.93
N THR A 567 6.22 21.40 23.38
CA THR A 567 7.56 21.68 22.85
C THR A 567 8.52 20.51 23.07
N VAL A 568 8.55 19.93 24.27
CA VAL A 568 9.42 18.77 24.58
C VAL A 568 9.05 17.54 23.73
N ASN A 569 7.76 17.26 23.56
CA ASN A 569 7.31 16.16 22.70
C ASN A 569 7.67 16.42 21.23
N LYS A 570 7.56 17.67 20.76
CA LYS A 570 7.97 18.07 19.41
C LYS A 570 9.46 17.77 19.18
N LEU A 571 10.33 18.18 20.11
CA LEU A 571 11.79 17.99 20.02
C LEU A 571 12.26 16.54 20.13
N THR A 572 11.50 15.68 20.83
CA THR A 572 11.86 14.27 21.06
C THR A 572 11.21 13.31 20.06
N ALA A 573 10.34 13.81 19.16
CA ALA A 573 9.60 13.00 18.20
C ALA A 573 10.46 12.32 17.12
N HIS A 574 11.74 12.70 16.94
CA HIS A 574 12.61 12.17 15.89
C HIS A 574 12.67 10.64 15.85
N ARG A 575 12.91 9.99 17.00
CA ARG A 575 13.02 8.52 17.06
C ARG A 575 11.72 7.82 16.65
N LYS A 576 10.58 8.40 17.04
CA LYS A 576 9.26 7.88 16.67
C LYS A 576 9.03 8.03 15.17
N LEU A 577 9.38 9.18 14.59
CA LEU A 577 9.26 9.42 13.16
C LEU A 577 10.18 8.51 12.34
N ASP A 578 11.39 8.23 12.81
CA ASP A 578 12.32 7.30 12.15
C ASP A 578 11.76 5.88 12.10
N ALA A 579 11.20 5.40 13.22
CA ALA A 579 10.55 4.09 13.27
C ALA A 579 9.32 4.02 12.34
N GLU A 580 8.47 5.06 12.36
CA GLU A 580 7.30 5.16 11.47
C GLU A 580 7.70 5.21 9.99
N LEU A 581 8.72 5.99 9.63
CA LEU A 581 9.26 6.06 8.27
C LEU A 581 9.83 4.72 7.82
N SER A 582 10.59 4.03 8.68
CA SER A 582 11.13 2.71 8.36
C SER A 582 10.01 1.70 8.09
N ALA A 583 8.94 1.72 8.88
CA ALA A 583 7.79 0.83 8.68
C ALA A 583 7.04 1.14 7.38
N LEU A 584 6.79 2.42 7.09
CA LEU A 584 6.12 2.84 5.86
C LEU A 584 6.93 2.50 4.61
N LYS A 585 8.25 2.75 4.62
CA LYS A 585 9.14 2.41 3.50
C LYS A 585 9.21 0.90 3.27
N ALA A 586 9.30 0.11 4.34
CA ALA A 586 9.29 -1.35 4.23
C ALA A 586 7.97 -1.88 3.64
N GLU A 587 6.84 -1.29 4.00
CA GLU A 587 5.53 -1.66 3.44
C GLU A 587 5.39 -1.24 1.97
N TYR A 588 5.87 -0.05 1.61
CA TYR A 588 5.94 0.40 0.22
C TYR A 588 6.80 -0.55 -0.62
N GLU A 589 7.97 -0.94 -0.13
CA GLU A 589 8.87 -1.91 -0.77
C GLU A 589 8.23 -3.28 -0.95
N ARG A 590 7.52 -3.77 0.07
CA ARG A 590 6.80 -5.04 0.01
C ARG A 590 5.77 -5.05 -1.13
N LEU A 591 5.03 -3.96 -1.31
CA LEU A 591 3.97 -3.85 -2.30
C LEU A 591 4.50 -3.52 -3.71
N SER A 592 5.46 -2.61 -3.83
CA SER A 592 5.97 -2.14 -5.12
C SER A 592 7.09 -3.02 -5.69
N GLY A 593 7.76 -3.81 -4.84
CA GLY A 593 8.98 -4.54 -5.19
C GLY A 593 10.20 -3.63 -5.38
N LYS A 594 10.13 -2.35 -4.99
CA LYS A 594 11.17 -1.34 -5.18
C LYS A 594 11.35 -0.48 -3.94
N THR A 595 12.57 -0.03 -3.69
CA THR A 595 12.88 0.97 -2.66
C THR A 595 12.12 2.26 -2.95
N PHE A 596 11.62 2.91 -1.89
CA PHE A 596 11.02 4.23 -2.04
C PHE A 596 12.09 5.23 -2.51
N ASP A 597 11.88 5.79 -3.70
CA ASP A 597 12.77 6.78 -4.27
C ASP A 597 12.34 8.17 -3.81
N ASP A 598 13.21 8.85 -3.08
CA ASP A 598 12.93 10.18 -2.54
C ASP A 598 12.98 11.21 -3.68
N PRO A 599 11.85 11.87 -4.01
CA PRO A 599 11.81 12.88 -5.06
C PRO A 599 12.79 14.03 -4.83
N GLN A 600 13.16 14.32 -3.57
CA GLN A 600 14.11 15.38 -3.24
C GLN A 600 15.56 15.02 -3.61
N ASN A 601 15.94 13.73 -3.55
CA ASN A 601 17.27 13.25 -3.93
C ASN A 601 17.49 13.18 -5.45
N ARG A 602 16.42 13.24 -6.25
CA ARG A 602 16.54 13.28 -7.72
C ARG A 602 17.16 14.58 -8.23
N PHE A 603 17.02 15.68 -7.49
CA PHE A 603 17.65 16.95 -7.86
C PHE A 603 19.13 17.03 -7.45
N ALA A 604 19.53 16.32 -6.40
CA ALA A 604 20.93 16.26 -5.95
C ALA A 604 21.79 15.36 -6.86
N SER A 605 21.18 14.36 -7.52
CA SER A 605 21.88 13.43 -8.42
C SER A 605 21.93 13.89 -9.88
N SER A 606 21.16 14.92 -10.26
CA SER A 606 21.22 15.55 -11.58
C SER A 606 22.27 16.66 -11.71
N GLU A 607 22.91 17.08 -10.61
CA GLU A 607 24.02 18.05 -10.63
C GLU A 607 25.40 17.38 -10.76
N GLU A 608 25.48 16.04 -10.82
CA GLU A 608 26.72 15.28 -11.06
C GLU A 608 26.78 14.62 -12.46
N GLN A 609 26.01 15.09 -13.44
CA GLN A 609 26.13 14.65 -14.85
C GLN A 609 26.58 15.76 -15.80
#